data_AF-A0A2X1QMZ2-F1
#
_entry.id   AF-A0A2X1QMZ2-F1
#
_cell.length_a   1.000
_cell.length_b   1.000
_cell.length_c   1.000
_cell.angle_alpha   90.00
_cell.angle_beta   90.00
_cell.angle_gamma   90.00
#
_symmetry.space_group_name_H-M   'P 1'
#
loop_
_entity.id
_entity.type
_entity.pdbx_description
1 polymer ?
#
loop_
_entity_poly.entity_id
_entity_poly.type
_entity_poly.pdbx_seq_one_letter_code
_entity_poly.pdbx_strand_id
1 'polypeptide(L)' 'MKSKQGVISAPFKTEFGWHILEVTGVRDGDLTAEAYTQKAYERLVNTQLQDATNDWVKALRKRANIQYFNK' A
#
# COMPACT_ATOMS: atom_id res chain seq x y z
N MET A 1 -3.73 1.61 14.71
CA MET A 1 -4.71 2.05 15.73
C MET A 1 -5.88 1.09 15.67
N LYS A 2 -6.06 0.18 16.64
CA LYS A 2 -7.30 -0.61 16.70
C LYS A 2 -8.36 0.26 17.38
N SER A 3 -9.30 0.80 16.61
CA SER A 3 -10.46 1.50 17.17
C SER A 3 -11.33 0.52 17.92
N LYS A 4 -11.80 0.92 19.11
CA LYS A 4 -12.77 0.14 19.88
C LYS A 4 -14.11 0.16 19.13
N GLN A 5 -14.84 -0.95 19.15
CA GLN A 5 -16.16 -1.04 18.55
C GLN A 5 -17.10 0.02 19.15
N GLY A 6 -17.89 0.68 18.32
CA GLY A 6 -18.83 1.74 18.71
C GLY A 6 -18.19 3.09 19.08
N VAL A 7 -16.87 3.25 18.93
CA VAL A 7 -16.17 4.52 19.21
C VAL A 7 -15.92 5.28 17.91
N ILE A 8 -16.38 6.53 17.88
CA ILE A 8 -16.10 7.49 16.81
C ILE A 8 -14.66 8.01 16.97
N SER A 9 -13.86 7.95 15.91
CA SER A 9 -12.48 8.46 15.94
C SER A 9 -12.41 9.98 15.93
N ALA A 10 -11.25 10.52 16.32
CA ALA A 10 -10.90 11.89 15.94
C ALA A 10 -10.85 12.01 14.40
N PRO A 11 -11.16 13.18 13.81
CA PRO A 11 -11.01 13.41 12.39
C PRO A 11 -9.56 13.20 11.92
N PHE A 12 -9.39 12.54 10.76
CA PHE A 12 -8.08 12.31 10.16
C PHE A 12 -8.09 12.65 8.66
N LYS A 13 -6.94 13.10 8.15
CA LYS A 13 -6.80 13.55 6.76
C LYS A 13 -6.34 12.40 5.87
N THR A 14 -7.01 12.20 4.75
CA THR A 14 -6.62 11.31 3.65
C THR A 14 -6.44 12.13 2.37
N GLU A 15 -6.04 11.49 1.28
CA GLU A 15 -6.00 12.11 -0.05
C GLU A 15 -7.35 12.66 -0.52
N PHE A 16 -8.46 12.11 0.01
CA PHE A 16 -9.83 12.51 -0.30
C PHE A 16 -10.41 13.54 0.68
N GLY A 17 -9.63 14.03 1.66
CA GLY A 17 -10.07 15.02 2.64
C GLY A 17 -10.19 14.49 4.07
N TRP A 18 -11.11 15.06 4.85
CA TRP A 18 -11.27 14.73 6.28
C TRP A 18 -12.26 13.59 6.48
N HIS A 19 -11.85 12.59 7.26
CA HIS A 19 -12.62 11.39 7.52
C HIS A 19 -12.77 11.17 9.03
N ILE A 20 -13.88 10.55 9.43
CA ILE A 20 -14.16 10.05 10.77
C ILE A 20 -14.59 8.59 10.61
N LEU A 21 -14.18 7.71 11.52
CA LEU A 21 -14.52 6.28 11.45
C LEU A 21 -15.22 5.79 12.72
N GLU A 22 -16.15 4.85 12.56
CA GLU A 22 -16.77 4.07 13.64
C GLU A 22 -16.68 2.59 13.26
N VAL A 23 -16.26 1.74 14.21
CA VAL A 23 -16.23 0.28 14.00
C VAL A 23 -17.55 -0.31 14.49
N THR A 24 -18.36 -0.83 13.58
CA THR A 24 -19.67 -1.42 13.90
C THR A 24 -19.58 -2.87 14.38
N GLY A 25 -18.49 -3.57 14.05
CA GLY A 25 -18.26 -4.96 14.44
C GLY A 25 -16.86 -5.45 14.07
N VAL A 26 -16.38 -6.46 14.78
CA VAL A 26 -15.17 -7.21 14.43
C VAL A 26 -15.58 -8.66 14.23
N ARG A 27 -15.25 -9.23 13.07
CA ARG A 27 -15.45 -10.65 12.81
C ARG A 27 -14.13 -11.38 13.03
N ASP A 28 -14.12 -12.33 13.95
CA ASP A 28 -13.02 -13.29 14.08
C ASP A 28 -13.33 -14.48 13.16
N GLY A 29 -12.54 -14.62 12.11
CA GLY A 29 -12.67 -15.71 11.16
C GLY A 29 -11.35 -16.48 11.09
N ASP A 30 -11.43 -17.81 11.18
CA ASP A 30 -10.29 -18.74 11.16
C ASP A 30 -9.44 -18.70 9.87
N LEU A 31 -9.87 -17.91 8.87
CA LEU A 31 -9.14 -17.63 7.64
C LEU A 31 -8.03 -16.58 7.81
N THR A 32 -7.84 -16.04 9.02
CA THR A 32 -6.89 -14.97 9.29
C THR A 32 -5.45 -15.41 9.05
N ALA A 33 -4.99 -16.51 9.65
CA ALA A 33 -3.58 -16.89 9.60
C ALA A 33 -3.08 -17.15 8.17
N GLU A 34 -3.77 -17.99 7.40
CA GLU A 34 -3.40 -18.30 6.02
C GLU A 34 -3.49 -17.05 5.11
N ALA A 35 -4.57 -16.27 5.22
CA ALA A 35 -4.72 -15.04 4.45
C ALA A 35 -3.68 -13.97 4.82
N TYR A 36 -3.28 -13.87 6.09
CA TYR A 36 -2.21 -12.97 6.52
C TYR A 36 -0.86 -13.41 5.95
N THR A 37 -0.58 -14.71 5.95
CA THR A 37 0.68 -15.28 5.45
C THR A 37 0.79 -15.07 3.94
N GLN A 38 -0.29 -15.35 3.21
CA GLN A 38 -0.38 -15.09 1.77
C GLN A 38 -0.21 -13.60 1.44
N LYS A 39 -0.90 -12.69 2.15
CA LYS A 39 -0.73 -11.24 1.97
C LYS A 39 0.68 -10.75 2.29
N ALA A 40 1.33 -11.31 3.30
CA ALA A 40 2.71 -10.98 3.64
C ALA A 40 3.66 -11.43 2.53
N TYR A 41 3.47 -12.65 2.01
CA TYR A 41 4.24 -13.17 0.89
C TYR A 41 4.06 -12.31 -0.37
N GLU A 42 2.82 -12.00 -0.75
CA GLU A 42 2.52 -11.12 -1.88
C GLU A 42 3.17 -9.75 -1.75
N ARG A 43 3.16 -9.15 -0.55
CA ARG A 43 3.87 -7.88 -0.31
C ARG A 43 5.36 -8.01 -0.53
N LEU A 44 6.00 -9.04 0.02
CA LEU A 44 7.45 -9.26 -0.13
C LEU A 44 7.84 -9.48 -1.60
N VAL A 45 7.07 -10.28 -2.33
CA VAL A 45 7.31 -10.55 -3.74
C VAL A 45 7.10 -9.29 -4.58
N ASN A 46 6.01 -8.56 -4.34
CA ASN A 46 5.73 -7.32 -5.07
C ASN A 46 6.79 -6.24 -4.83
N THR A 47 7.33 -6.12 -3.61
CA THR A 47 8.43 -5.19 -3.32
C THR A 47 9.68 -5.56 -4.11
N GLN A 48 10.10 -6.83 -4.06
CA GLN A 48 11.28 -7.29 -4.81
C GLN A 48 11.10 -7.14 -6.33
N LEU A 49 9.90 -7.40 -6.84
CA LEU A 49 9.58 -7.22 -8.26
C LEU A 49 9.62 -5.74 -8.65
N GLN A 50 9.12 -4.83 -7.81
CA GLN A 50 9.21 -3.39 -8.04
C GLN A 50 10.67 -2.92 -8.07
N ASP A 51 11.51 -3.39 -7.15
CA ASP A 51 12.93 -3.03 -7.11
C ASP A 51 13.66 -3.49 -8.38
N ALA A 52 13.49 -4.76 -8.77
CA ALA A 52 14.06 -5.29 -10.00
C ALA A 52 13.56 -4.54 -11.25
N THR A 53 12.27 -4.20 -11.29
CA THR A 53 11.66 -3.43 -12.38
C THR A 53 12.25 -2.02 -12.45
N ASN A 54 12.37 -1.34 -11.31
CA ASN A 54 12.94 0.00 -11.22
C ASN A 54 14.40 0.02 -11.67
N ASP A 55 15.20 -0.97 -11.27
CA ASP A 55 16.60 -1.08 -11.66
C ASP A 55 16.76 -1.39 -13.15
N TRP A 56 15.88 -2.23 -13.71
CA TRP A 56 15.82 -2.46 -15.15
C TRP A 56 15.46 -1.18 -15.93
N VAL A 57 14.45 -0.43 -15.49
CA VAL A 57 14.07 0.86 -16.09
C VAL A 57 15.21 1.88 -15.99
N LYS A 58 15.92 1.96 -14.85
CA LYS A 58 17.11 2.82 -14.71
C LYS A 58 18.22 2.41 -15.68
N ALA A 59 18.50 1.12 -15.84
CA ALA A 59 19.51 0.64 -16.78
C ALA A 59 19.15 0.97 -18.23
N LEU A 60 17.87 0.84 -18.60
CA LEU A 60 17.36 1.23 -19.91
C LEU A 60 17.52 2.74 -20.14
N ARG A 61 17.11 3.57 -19.18
CA ARG A 61 17.26 5.03 -19.24
C ARG A 61 18.71 5.47 -19.35
N LYS A 62 19.64 4.82 -18.63
CA LYS A 62 21.08 5.13 -18.70
C LYS A 62 21.68 4.90 -20.08
N ARG A 63 21.13 3.94 -20.84
CA ARG A 63 21.58 3.61 -22.21
C ARG A 63 20.84 4.39 -23.29
N ALA A 64 19.72 5.02 -22.96
CA ALA A 64 18.92 5.79 -23.89
C ALA A 64 19.42 7.24 -23.99
N ASN A 65 19.42 7.81 -25.19
CA ASN A 65 19.61 9.25 -25.39
C ASN A 65 18.27 9.97 -25.16
N ILE A 66 18.09 10.59 -23.99
CA ILE A 66 16.86 11.29 -23.62
C ILE A 66 17.08 12.80 -23.73
N GLN A 67 16.32 13.47 -24.60
CA GLN A 67 16.35 14.93 -24.78
C GLN A 67 14.99 15.52 -24.41
N TYR A 68 14.98 16.53 -23.53
CA TYR A 68 13.77 17.28 -23.19
C TYR A 68 13.67 18.50 -24.11
N PHE A 69 12.70 18.51 -25.01
CA PHE A 69 12.40 19.64 -25.89
C PHE A 69 11.29 20.50 -25.28
N ASN A 70 11.51 21.04 -24.08
CA ASN A 70 10.68 22.15 -23.60
C ASN A 70 11.36 22.90 -22.44
N LYS A 71 11.58 24.20 -22.66
CA LYS A 71 11.81 25.24 -21.66
C LYS A 71 11.00 26.45 -22.06
#